data_AF-A0A3D4W449-F1
#
_entry.id   AF-A0A3D4W449-F1
#
_cell.length_a   1.000
_cell.length_b   1.000
_cell.length_c   1.000
_cell.angle_alpha   90.00
_cell.angle_beta   90.00
_cell.angle_gamma   90.00
#
_symmetry.space_group_name_H-M   'P 1'
#
loop_
_entity.id
_entity.type
_entity.pdbx_description
1 polymer ?
#
loop_
_entity_poly.entity_id
_entity_poly.type
_entity_poly.pdbx_seq_one_letter_code
_entity_poly.pdbx_strand_id
1 'polypeptide(L)'
;MDIPFIYGKLAVGENFSDRVNEKIRLVQNFLSGTNTILISPRRWGKSSLVLKAASEVKDTSPNILVVFLDLFNIRSEEDFY
;
A
#
# COMPACT_ATOMS: atom_id res chain seq x y z
N MET A 1 -7.78 -21.31 20.46
CA MET A 1 -8.54 -20.07 20.21
C MET A 1 -7.60 -19.18 19.44
N ASP A 2 -7.85 -18.99 18.15
CA ASP A 2 -6.97 -18.18 17.32
C ASP A 2 -7.17 -16.69 17.63
N ILE A 3 -6.08 -15.93 17.58
CA ILE A 3 -6.09 -14.51 17.90
C ILE A 3 -6.73 -13.78 16.72
N PRO A 4 -7.88 -13.09 16.89
CA PRO A 4 -8.64 -12.52 15.77
C PRO A 4 -7.97 -11.27 15.15
N PHE A 5 -6.98 -10.67 15.84
CA PHE A 5 -6.29 -9.48 15.37
C PHE A 5 -4.77 -9.62 15.52
N ILE A 6 -4.06 -9.26 14.45
CA ILE A 6 -2.60 -9.26 14.43
C ILE A 6 -2.11 -7.83 14.71
N TYR A 7 -1.26 -7.69 15.73
CA TYR A 7 -0.67 -6.40 16.11
C TYR A 7 0.81 -6.32 15.74
N GLY A 8 1.29 -5.10 15.46
CA GLY A 8 2.70 -4.84 15.18
C GLY A 8 3.20 -5.30 13.81
N LYS A 9 2.33 -5.84 12.96
CA LYS A 9 2.63 -6.26 11.58
C LYS A 9 1.70 -5.56 10.59
N LEU A 10 2.01 -5.66 9.30
CA LEU A 10 1.12 -5.19 8.25
C LEU A 10 -0.12 -6.09 8.17
N ALA A 11 -1.30 -5.48 8.20
CA ALA A 11 -2.56 -6.15 7.93
C ALA A 11 -2.67 -6.40 6.42
N VAL A 12 -2.69 -7.66 6.00
CA VAL A 12 -2.77 -8.09 4.59
C VAL A 12 -3.71 -9.28 4.48
N GLY A 13 -4.20 -9.55 3.26
CA GLY A 13 -5.11 -10.66 3.00
C GLY A 13 -6.39 -10.54 3.83
N GLU A 14 -6.75 -11.62 4.53
CA GLU A 14 -7.93 -11.69 5.41
C GLU A 14 -7.86 -10.77 6.63
N ASN A 15 -6.65 -10.34 7.02
CA ASN A 15 -6.46 -9.43 8.14
C ASN A 15 -6.65 -7.95 7.74
N PHE A 16 -6.78 -7.65 6.44
CA PHE A 16 -7.09 -6.31 5.98
C PHE A 16 -8.61 -6.09 6.01
N SER A 17 -9.05 -5.19 6.88
CA SER A 17 -10.45 -4.84 7.05
C SER A 17 -10.68 -3.34 6.82
N ASP A 18 -11.92 -2.97 6.53
CA ASP A 18 -12.36 -1.59 6.32
C ASP A 18 -11.61 -0.91 5.14
N ARG A 19 -11.66 0.44 5.02
CA ARG A 19 -10.93 1.23 4.00
C ARG A 19 -11.37 1.02 2.55
N VAL A 20 -12.62 0.60 2.33
CA VAL A 20 -13.15 0.28 1.00
C VAL A 20 -13.05 1.48 0.05
N ASN A 21 -13.50 2.65 0.50
CA ASN A 21 -13.52 3.86 -0.33
C ASN A 21 -12.11 4.39 -0.62
N GLU A 22 -11.23 4.40 0.37
CA GLU A 22 -9.84 4.82 0.17
C GLU A 22 -9.10 3.88 -0.78
N LYS A 23 -9.36 2.57 -0.70
CA LYS A 23 -8.79 1.58 -1.62
C LYS A 23 -9.26 1.84 -3.04
N ILE A 24 -10.56 2.02 -3.26
CA ILE A 24 -11.13 2.31 -4.58
C ILE A 24 -10.49 3.58 -5.16
N ARG A 25 -10.41 4.66 -4.37
CA ARG A 25 -9.79 5.91 -4.80
C ARG A 25 -8.32 5.74 -5.15
N LEU A 26 -7.57 4.99 -4.34
CA LEU A 26 -6.15 4.76 -4.58
C LEU A 26 -5.89 3.91 -5.83
N VAL A 27 -6.71 2.88 -6.06
CA VAL A 27 -6.68 2.09 -7.31
C VAL A 27 -6.93 2.99 -8.52
N GLN A 28 -7.96 3.84 -8.47
CA GLN A 28 -8.24 4.78 -9.57
C GLN A 28 -7.06 5.73 -9.83
N ASN A 29 -6.42 6.25 -8.77
CA ASN A 29 -5.24 7.09 -8.92
C ASN A 29 -4.06 6.35 -9.58
N PHE A 30 -3.86 5.06 -9.28
CA PHE A 30 -2.84 4.24 -9.94
C PHE A 30 -3.14 4.07 -11.43
N LEU A 31 -4.39 3.75 -11.77
CA LEU A 31 -4.82 3.57 -13.17
C LEU A 31 -4.74 4.87 -13.98
N SER A 32 -4.96 6.03 -13.36
CA SER A 32 -4.88 7.33 -14.01
C SER A 32 -3.48 7.96 -13.99
N GLY A 33 -2.47 7.30 -13.42
CA GLY A 33 -1.12 7.85 -13.27
C GLY A 33 -1.06 9.11 -12.40
N THR A 34 -2.02 9.29 -11.48
CA THR A 34 -2.10 10.47 -10.62
C THR A 34 -1.12 10.38 -9.47
N ASN A 35 -0.18 11.33 -9.40
CA ASN A 35 0.73 11.45 -8.26
C ASN A 35 -0.08 11.64 -6.97
N THR A 36 0.13 10.75 -6.00
CA THR A 36 -0.70 10.65 -4.79
C THR A 36 0.19 10.61 -3.55
N ILE A 37 -0.04 11.55 -2.64
CA ILE A 37 0.58 11.56 -1.31
C ILE A 37 -0.46 11.08 -0.29
N LEU A 38 -0.12 10.04 0.49
CA LEU A 38 -1.00 9.49 1.53
C LEU A 38 -0.49 9.84 2.93
N ILE A 39 -1.26 10.64 3.69
CA ILE A 39 -0.86 11.16 5.01
C ILE A 39 -1.87 10.71 6.07
N SER A 40 -1.36 10.14 7.17
CA SER A 40 -2.12 9.83 8.40
C SER A 40 -1.14 9.47 9.53
N PRO A 41 -1.56 9.35 10.80
CA PRO A 41 -0.66 9.00 11.90
C PRO A 41 0.03 7.62 11.75
N ARG A 42 1.08 7.37 12.55
CA ARG A 42 1.83 6.09 12.52
C ARG A 42 0.91 4.93 12.89
N ARG A 43 1.07 3.79 12.21
CA ARG A 43 0.29 2.54 12.42
C ARG A 43 -1.19 2.59 12.02
N TRP A 44 -1.63 3.59 11.25
CA TRP A 44 -3.01 3.68 10.72
C TRP A 44 -3.27 2.86 9.45
N GLY A 45 -2.38 1.92 9.10
CA GLY A 45 -2.60 1.01 7.97
C GLY A 45 -2.33 1.57 6.58
N LYS A 46 -1.59 2.68 6.44
CA LYS A 46 -1.22 3.26 5.12
C LYS A 46 -0.53 2.23 4.21
N SER A 47 0.54 1.61 4.69
CA SER A 47 1.29 0.62 3.91
C SER A 47 0.41 -0.58 3.54
N SER A 48 -0.44 -1.05 4.45
CA SER A 48 -1.44 -2.09 4.18
C SER A 48 -2.43 -1.70 3.09
N LEU A 49 -2.93 -0.45 3.12
CA LEU A 49 -3.84 0.08 2.09
C LEU A 49 -3.16 0.12 0.71
N VAL A 50 -1.92 0.63 0.64
CA VAL A 50 -1.15 0.69 -0.61
C VAL A 50 -0.90 -0.73 -1.13
N LEU A 51 -0.46 -1.67 -0.29
CA LEU A 51 -0.24 -3.07 -0.68
C LEU A 51 -1.52 -3.72 -1.23
N LYS A 52 -2.68 -3.47 -0.59
CA LYS A 52 -3.94 -4.03 -1.06
C LYS A 52 -4.37 -3.46 -2.41
N ALA A 53 -4.29 -2.13 -2.57
CA ALA A 53 -4.62 -1.47 -3.85
C ALA A 53 -3.66 -1.90 -4.98
N ALA A 54 -2.37 -2.02 -4.69
CA ALA A 54 -1.36 -2.48 -5.63
C ALA A 54 -1.57 -3.94 -6.06
N SER A 55 -1.93 -4.83 -5.14
CA SER A 55 -2.29 -6.21 -5.48
C SER A 55 -3.47 -6.23 -6.46
N GLU A 56 -4.50 -5.43 -6.20
CA GLU A 56 -5.68 -5.35 -7.07
C GLU A 56 -5.33 -4.82 -8.46
N VAL A 57 -4.47 -3.80 -8.56
CA VAL A 57 -4.00 -3.30 -9.86
C VAL A 57 -3.17 -4.36 -10.59
N LYS A 58 -2.28 -5.07 -9.89
CA LYS A 58 -1.48 -6.14 -10.49
C LYS A 58 -2.35 -7.27 -11.06
N ASP A 59 -3.42 -7.62 -10.35
CA ASP A 59 -4.34 -8.70 -10.77
C ASP A 59 -5.27 -8.27 -11.92
N THR A 60 -5.65 -6.99 -11.99
CA THR A 60 -6.63 -6.48 -12.97
C THR A 60 -6.01 -5.81 -14.19
N SER A 61 -4.76 -5.32 -14.08
CA SER A 61 -4.10 -4.50 -15.10
C SER A 61 -2.69 -5.05 -15.40
N PRO A 62 -2.57 -6.07 -16.26
CA PRO A 62 -1.29 -6.77 -16.51
C PRO A 62 -0.23 -5.89 -17.18
N ASN A 63 -0.63 -4.74 -17.75
CA ASN A 63 0.25 -3.75 -18.35
C ASN A 63 0.87 -2.78 -17.31
N ILE A 64 0.47 -2.84 -16.04
CA ILE A 64 1.00 -1.99 -14.98
C ILE A 64 1.96 -2.80 -14.11
N LEU A 65 3.23 -2.39 -14.13
CA LEU A 65 4.24 -2.91 -13.22
C LEU A 65 4.26 -2.09 -11.93
N VAL A 66 4.06 -2.74 -10.78
CA VAL A 66 4.16 -2.10 -9.47
C VAL A 66 5.52 -2.38 -8.86
N VAL A 67 6.22 -1.32 -8.43
CA VAL A 67 7.48 -1.40 -7.68
C VAL A 67 7.29 -0.74 -6.32
N PHE A 68 7.71 -1.41 -5.25
CA PHE A 68 7.75 -0.85 -3.91
C PHE A 68 9.17 -0.45 -3.55
N LEU A 69 9.36 0.81 -3.20
CA LEU A 69 10.63 1.36 -2.75
C LEU A 69 10.48 1.82 -1.30
N ASP A 70 11.30 1.25 -0.41
CA ASP A 70 11.42 1.71 0.98
C ASP A 70 12.63 2.62 1.09
N LEU A 71 12.37 3.92 1.28
CA LEU A 71 13.40 4.95 1.36
C LEU A 71 13.93 5.13 2.80
N PHE A 72 13.46 4.37 3.79
CA PHE A 72 13.81 4.60 5.20
C PHE A 72 15.31 4.43 5.49
N ASN A 73 15.99 3.56 4.75
CA ASN A 73 17.42 3.27 4.94
C ASN A 73 18.34 3.98 3.93
N ILE A 74 17.80 4.80 3.03
CA ILE A 74 18.60 5.56 2.06
C ILE A 74 19.20 6.75 2.78
N ARG A 75 20.53 6.91 2.71
CA ARG A 75 21.28 7.92 3.48
C ARG A 75 21.96 8.96 2.62
N SER A 76 22.19 8.70 1.34
CA SER A 76 22.66 9.68 0.37
C SER A 76 21.85 9.63 -0.93
N GLU A 77 22.11 10.61 -1.80
CA GLU A 77 21.58 10.64 -3.16
C GLU A 77 22.18 9.51 -4.02
N GLU A 78 23.45 9.14 -3.78
CA GLU A 78 24.06 7.98 -4.47
C GLU A 78 23.43 6.65 -4.06
N ASP A 79 22.90 6.52 -2.82
CA ASP A 79 22.17 5.32 -2.40
C ASP A 79 20.81 5.18 -3.13
N PHE A 80 20.28 6.28 -3.70
CA PHE A 80 18.98 6.32 -4.36
C PHE A 80 19.04 6.08 -5.87
N TYR A 81 20.08 6.61 -6.55
CA TYR A 81 20.27 6.46 -8.00
C TYR A 81 20.92 5.13 -8.39
#